data_AF-A0A2G0V6T3-F1
#
_entry.id   AF-A0A2G0V6T3-F1
#
_cell.length_a   1.000
_cell.length_b   1.000
_cell.length_c   1.000
_cell.angle_alpha   90.00
_cell.angle_beta   90.00
_cell.angle_gamma   90.00
#
_symmetry.space_group_name_H-M   'P 1'
#
loop_
_entity.id
_entity.type
_entity.pdbx_description
1 polymer ?
#
loop_
_entity_poly.entity_id
_entity_poly.type
_entity_poly.pdbx_seq_one_letter_code
_entity_poly.pdbx_strand_id
1 'polypeptide(L)'
;MPIIDTLLLELGTPLNNISCLSFSNNYGSYSGIRVSIAISQGLSTYITLPLVNSSTLEASTLSWFGDKAKQLLAIYSNEELTITSYHKNNITLIAKWSRRINPNYLKTFFKILYIEAEQYKEYVIASNIDISIYMDASLDLRTIYIYKNILLTTKSLLPIATYTFIKGGSLLSDQVNPTYVFDIYRNPYCISYIIN
;
A
#
# COMPACT_ATOMS: atom_id res chain seq x y z
N MET A 1 -2.08 -15.38 21.77
CA MET A 1 -2.82 -15.74 20.53
C MET A 1 -2.00 -16.81 19.84
N PRO A 2 -2.54 -17.98 19.47
CA PRO A 2 -1.74 -19.16 19.12
C PRO A 2 -0.60 -18.90 18.13
N ILE A 3 -0.87 -18.21 17.00
CA ILE A 3 0.14 -17.88 15.99
C ILE A 3 1.24 -16.95 16.51
N ILE A 4 0.89 -15.94 17.31
CA ILE A 4 1.86 -14.99 17.88
C ILE A 4 2.71 -15.72 18.93
N ASP A 5 2.07 -16.52 19.77
CA ASP A 5 2.75 -17.26 20.84
C ASP A 5 3.74 -18.27 20.23
N THR A 6 3.33 -19.02 19.19
CA THR A 6 4.20 -19.93 18.44
C THR A 6 5.38 -19.20 17.81
N LEU A 7 5.16 -18.07 17.13
CA LEU A 7 6.23 -17.30 16.49
C LEU A 7 7.26 -16.77 17.50
N LEU A 8 6.80 -16.27 18.64
CA LEU A 8 7.68 -15.77 19.70
C LEU A 8 8.51 -16.90 20.33
N LEU A 9 7.90 -18.07 20.53
CA LEU A 9 8.60 -19.27 21.01
C LEU A 9 9.65 -19.75 20.01
N GLU A 10 9.32 -19.81 18.72
CA GLU A 10 10.26 -20.18 17.64
C GLU A 10 11.47 -19.24 17.58
N LEU A 11 11.24 -17.94 17.79
CA LEU A 11 12.29 -16.91 17.81
C LEU A 11 13.02 -16.79 19.16
N GLY A 12 12.60 -17.54 20.18
CA GLY A 12 13.13 -17.41 21.56
C GLY A 12 13.01 -16.00 22.12
N THR A 13 12.05 -15.20 21.63
CA THR A 13 11.93 -13.78 21.94
C THR A 13 10.71 -13.56 22.82
N PRO A 14 10.86 -13.10 24.06
CA PRO A 14 9.71 -12.80 24.91
C PRO A 14 8.97 -11.59 24.36
N LEU A 15 7.67 -11.52 24.61
CA LEU A 15 6.80 -10.43 24.16
C LEU A 15 7.33 -9.05 24.61
N ASN A 16 7.93 -8.96 25.81
CA ASN A 16 8.49 -7.73 26.36
C ASN A 16 9.75 -7.23 25.63
N ASN A 17 10.36 -8.04 24.77
CA ASN A 17 11.53 -7.63 23.97
C ASN A 17 11.14 -7.01 22.61
N ILE A 18 9.85 -6.97 22.29
CA ILE A 18 9.37 -6.31 21.07
C ILE A 18 9.41 -4.80 21.28
N SER A 19 10.02 -4.06 20.35
CA SER A 19 10.14 -2.59 20.46
C SER A 19 8.91 -1.85 19.94
N CYS A 20 8.19 -2.41 18.97
CA CYS A 20 6.95 -1.86 18.43
C CYS A 20 6.11 -2.94 17.74
N LEU A 21 4.80 -2.70 17.61
CA LEU A 21 3.92 -3.53 16.79
C LEU A 21 3.46 -2.77 15.55
N SER A 22 3.71 -3.34 14.38
CA SER A 22 3.17 -2.82 13.14
C SER A 22 1.76 -3.34 12.88
N PHE A 23 0.89 -2.47 12.38
CA PHE A 23 -0.43 -2.81 11.89
C PHE A 23 -0.69 -2.11 10.56
N SER A 24 -1.75 -2.50 9.85
CA SER A 24 -2.20 -1.82 8.64
C SER A 24 -3.63 -1.34 8.82
N ASN A 25 -3.91 -0.07 8.54
CA ASN A 25 -5.25 0.50 8.73
C ASN A 25 -5.99 0.89 7.46
N ASN A 26 -5.39 0.69 6.29
CA ASN A 26 -5.95 1.02 4.99
C ASN A 26 -5.78 -0.14 4.01
N TYR A 27 -6.58 -0.11 2.94
CA TYR A 27 -6.62 -1.08 1.85
C TYR A 27 -6.73 -2.54 2.31
N GLY A 28 -7.91 -3.15 2.12
CA GLY A 28 -8.19 -4.51 2.55
C GLY A 28 -9.64 -4.69 2.94
N SER A 29 -9.99 -5.88 3.42
CA SER A 29 -11.34 -6.15 3.94
C SER A 29 -11.62 -5.28 5.17
N TYR A 30 -12.78 -4.62 5.18
CA TYR A 30 -13.26 -3.80 6.29
C TYR A 30 -13.19 -4.54 7.64
N SER A 31 -13.66 -5.79 7.67
CA SER A 31 -13.63 -6.63 8.87
C SER A 31 -12.20 -6.98 9.27
N GLY A 32 -11.35 -7.33 8.30
CA GLY A 32 -9.95 -7.69 8.55
C GLY A 32 -9.15 -6.54 9.17
N ILE A 33 -9.31 -5.32 8.65
CA ILE A 33 -8.66 -4.11 9.17
C ILE A 33 -9.06 -3.86 10.63
N ARG A 34 -10.37 -3.94 10.94
CA ARG A 34 -10.86 -3.72 12.31
C ARG A 34 -10.37 -4.77 13.30
N VAL A 35 -10.31 -6.04 12.89
CA VAL A 35 -9.74 -7.12 13.71
C VAL A 35 -8.26 -6.87 13.98
N SER A 36 -7.48 -6.52 12.95
CA SER A 36 -6.05 -6.21 13.09
C SER A 36 -5.81 -5.05 14.05
N ILE A 37 -6.59 -3.97 13.92
CA ILE A 37 -6.51 -2.80 14.80
C ILE A 37 -6.87 -3.16 16.25
N ALA A 38 -7.99 -3.84 16.47
CA ALA A 38 -8.44 -4.19 17.83
C ALA A 38 -7.42 -5.07 18.56
N ILE A 39 -6.83 -6.05 17.86
CA ILE A 39 -5.77 -6.90 18.41
C ILE A 39 -4.53 -6.06 18.74
N SER A 40 -4.14 -5.15 17.83
CA SER A 40 -2.97 -4.29 18.02
C SER A 40 -3.13 -3.36 19.21
N GLN A 41 -4.31 -2.74 19.35
CA GLN A 41 -4.67 -1.89 20.49
C GLN A 41 -4.68 -2.67 21.81
N GLY A 42 -5.28 -3.86 21.82
CA GLY A 42 -5.30 -4.72 23.01
C GLY A 42 -3.90 -5.10 23.48
N LEU A 43 -3.03 -5.53 22.56
CA LEU A 43 -1.63 -5.83 22.87
C LEU A 43 -0.86 -4.58 23.31
N SER A 44 -0.97 -3.47 22.57
CA SER A 44 -0.33 -2.20 22.91
C SER A 44 -0.67 -1.72 24.31
N THR A 45 -1.94 -1.83 24.69
CA THR A 45 -2.43 -1.38 26.00
C THR A 45 -1.87 -2.24 27.14
N TYR A 46 -1.77 -3.55 26.95
CA TYR A 46 -1.34 -4.48 27.99
C TYR A 46 0.16 -4.37 28.32
N ILE A 47 1.02 -4.21 27.31
CA ILE A 47 2.48 -4.15 27.46
C ILE A 47 3.08 -2.77 27.16
N THR A 48 2.25 -1.73 27.04
CA THR A 48 2.66 -0.36 26.69
C THR A 48 3.53 -0.29 25.42
N LEU A 49 3.19 -1.10 24.42
CA LEU A 49 3.96 -1.22 23.18
C LEU A 49 3.55 -0.14 22.17
N PRO A 50 4.47 0.64 21.60
CA PRO A 50 4.12 1.61 20.57
C PRO A 50 3.63 0.93 19.30
N LEU A 51 2.66 1.54 18.65
CA LEU A 51 2.08 1.06 17.40
C LEU A 51 2.63 1.82 16.20
N VAL A 52 2.80 1.15 15.08
CA VAL A 52 3.28 1.75 13.83
C VAL A 52 2.35 1.36 12.69
N ASN A 53 1.82 2.35 11.98
CA ASN A 53 1.01 2.10 10.80
C ASN A 53 1.91 1.81 9.58
N SER A 54 1.64 0.72 8.90
CA SER A 54 2.29 0.33 7.65
C SER A 54 1.22 0.16 6.57
N SER A 55 1.34 0.90 5.47
CA SER A 55 0.32 0.88 4.42
C SER A 55 0.29 -0.47 3.71
N THR A 56 -0.89 -1.09 3.62
CA THR A 56 -1.08 -2.36 2.90
C THR A 56 -0.69 -2.25 1.43
N LEU A 57 -1.07 -1.13 0.78
CA LEU A 57 -0.81 -0.94 -0.64
C LEU A 57 0.69 -0.73 -0.90
N GLU A 58 1.36 0.02 -0.03
CA GLU A 58 2.82 0.15 -0.07
C GLU A 58 3.49 -1.22 0.12
N ALA A 59 3.11 -1.95 1.17
CA ALA A 59 3.70 -3.25 1.51
C ALA A 59 3.49 -4.31 0.43
N SER A 60 2.36 -4.29 -0.27
CA SER A 60 2.09 -5.22 -1.38
C SER A 60 2.82 -4.83 -2.67
N THR A 61 3.27 -3.58 -2.80
CA THR A 61 3.90 -3.07 -4.03
C THR A 61 5.40 -2.84 -3.94
N LEU A 62 5.96 -2.65 -2.74
CA LEU A 62 7.36 -2.27 -2.53
C LEU A 62 8.37 -3.18 -3.23
N SER A 63 8.15 -4.50 -3.20
CA SER A 63 9.04 -5.48 -3.85
C SER A 63 9.09 -5.37 -5.37
N TRP A 64 8.07 -4.75 -5.98
CA TRP A 64 7.90 -4.68 -7.43
C TRP A 64 8.50 -3.42 -8.04
N PHE A 65 8.88 -2.43 -7.23
CA PHE A 65 9.47 -1.19 -7.72
C PHE A 65 10.85 -1.42 -8.39
N GLY A 66 11.61 -2.42 -7.96
CA GLY A 66 12.97 -2.67 -8.47
C GLY A 66 13.93 -1.48 -8.25
N ASP A 67 15.06 -1.48 -8.95
CA ASP A 67 16.09 -0.42 -8.83
C ASP A 67 16.06 0.60 -9.97
N LYS A 68 15.46 0.25 -11.11
CA LYS A 68 15.43 1.08 -12.31
C LYS A 68 14.16 1.93 -12.44
N ALA A 69 13.03 1.44 -11.93
CA ALA A 69 11.77 2.18 -12.06
C ALA A 69 11.88 3.56 -11.41
N LYS A 70 11.29 4.57 -12.04
CA LYS A 70 11.21 5.92 -11.46
C LYS A 70 9.89 6.18 -10.75
N GLN A 71 8.86 5.45 -11.15
CA GLN A 71 7.51 5.59 -10.65
C GLN A 71 6.82 4.22 -10.66
N LEU A 72 6.03 3.96 -9.62
CA LEU A 72 5.19 2.78 -9.52
C LEU A 72 3.74 3.20 -9.41
N LEU A 73 2.89 2.58 -10.21
CA LEU A 73 1.46 2.72 -10.15
C LEU A 73 0.85 1.47 -9.53
N ALA A 74 0.27 1.61 -8.35
CA ALA A 74 -0.41 0.55 -7.64
C ALA A 74 -1.91 0.60 -7.96
N ILE A 75 -2.45 -0.47 -8.55
CA ILE A 75 -3.88 -0.59 -8.87
C ILE A 75 -4.47 -1.68 -7.98
N TYR A 76 -5.30 -1.29 -7.03
CA TYR A 76 -5.86 -2.19 -6.04
C TYR A 76 -7.38 -2.17 -6.07
N SER A 77 -8.00 -3.33 -6.23
CA SER A 77 -9.45 -3.50 -6.12
C SER A 77 -9.79 -4.35 -4.91
N ASN A 78 -10.64 -3.83 -4.05
CA ASN A 78 -11.37 -4.63 -3.08
C ASN A 78 -12.87 -4.35 -3.25
N GLU A 79 -13.47 -3.53 -2.40
CA GLU A 79 -14.82 -2.98 -2.61
C GLU A 79 -14.83 -1.93 -3.73
N GLU A 80 -13.71 -1.25 -3.90
CA GLU A 80 -13.55 -0.14 -4.84
C GLU A 80 -12.17 -0.23 -5.48
N LEU A 81 -12.09 0.20 -6.73
CA LEU A 81 -10.85 0.26 -7.47
C LEU A 81 -10.12 1.57 -7.14
N THR A 82 -8.90 1.45 -6.64
CA THR A 82 -8.02 2.58 -6.31
C THR A 82 -6.74 2.50 -7.09
N ILE A 83 -6.26 3.65 -7.56
CA ILE A 83 -4.97 3.82 -8.21
C ILE A 83 -4.13 4.76 -7.34
N THR A 84 -2.93 4.34 -6.98
CA THR A 84 -1.97 5.15 -6.22
C THR A 84 -0.66 5.24 -6.97
N SER A 85 -0.15 6.46 -7.16
CA SER A 85 1.18 6.69 -7.71
C SER A 85 2.19 6.81 -6.58
N TYR A 86 3.27 6.07 -6.69
CA TYR A 86 4.36 6.00 -5.74
C TYR A 86 5.69 6.41 -6.36
N HIS A 87 6.51 7.07 -5.55
CA HIS A 87 7.94 7.24 -5.77
C HIS A 87 8.71 6.50 -4.68
N LYS A 88 9.75 5.76 -5.05
CA LYS A 88 10.63 5.09 -4.08
C LYS A 88 11.63 6.09 -3.50
N ASN A 89 11.73 6.09 -2.18
CA ASN A 89 12.92 6.58 -1.48
C ASN A 89 13.81 5.37 -1.16
N ASN A 90 14.96 5.56 -0.51
CA ASN A 90 15.92 4.47 -0.24
C ASN A 90 15.32 3.21 0.43
N ILE A 91 14.21 3.33 1.17
CA ILE A 91 13.64 2.23 1.99
C ILE A 91 12.14 2.01 1.76
N THR A 92 11.37 3.06 1.45
CA THR A 92 9.89 3.05 1.41
C THR A 92 9.34 3.65 0.12
N LEU A 93 8.04 3.56 -0.09
CA LEU A 93 7.34 4.28 -1.15
C LEU A 93 6.59 5.49 -0.58
N ILE A 94 6.77 6.63 -1.21
CA ILE A 94 6.02 7.85 -0.90
C ILE A 94 4.90 7.98 -1.92
N ALA A 95 3.66 7.94 -1.44
CA ALA A 95 2.49 8.17 -2.28
C ALA A 95 2.46 9.65 -2.74
N LYS A 96 2.51 9.87 -4.04
CA LYS A 96 2.31 11.21 -4.63
C LYS A 96 0.83 11.59 -4.68
N TRP A 97 0.00 10.64 -5.06
CA TRP A 97 -1.44 10.78 -5.13
C TRP A 97 -2.10 9.40 -5.09
N SER A 98 -3.33 9.36 -4.61
CA SER A 98 -4.18 8.17 -4.60
C SER A 98 -5.60 8.57 -4.99
N ARG A 99 -6.25 7.77 -5.83
CA ARG A 99 -7.59 8.06 -6.37
C ARG A 99 -8.42 6.80 -6.51
N ARG A 100 -9.67 6.88 -6.07
CA ARG A 100 -10.69 5.91 -6.49
C ARG A 100 -11.06 6.16 -7.95
N ILE A 101 -11.22 5.09 -8.71
CA ILE A 101 -11.64 5.17 -10.11
C ILE A 101 -12.77 4.17 -10.38
N ASN A 102 -13.74 4.56 -11.20
CA ASN A 102 -14.69 3.59 -11.74
C ASN A 102 -13.97 2.75 -12.82
N PRO A 103 -14.02 1.41 -12.78
CA PRO A 103 -13.35 0.53 -13.74
C PRO A 103 -13.62 0.87 -15.22
N ASN A 104 -14.79 1.45 -15.53
CA ASN A 104 -15.13 1.87 -16.89
C ASN A 104 -14.19 2.94 -17.47
N TYR A 105 -13.50 3.70 -16.62
CA TYR A 105 -12.54 4.73 -17.04
C TYR A 105 -11.09 4.23 -17.12
N LEU A 106 -10.79 2.97 -16.77
CA LEU A 106 -9.42 2.46 -16.81
C LEU A 106 -8.80 2.51 -18.21
N LYS A 107 -9.59 2.22 -19.27
CA LYS A 107 -9.12 2.32 -20.65
C LYS A 107 -8.67 3.73 -21.00
N THR A 108 -9.47 4.74 -20.64
CA THR A 108 -9.14 6.15 -20.85
C THR A 108 -7.93 6.55 -20.02
N PHE A 109 -7.86 6.11 -18.76
CA PHE A 109 -6.73 6.38 -17.88
C PHE A 109 -5.42 5.85 -18.47
N PHE A 110 -5.38 4.60 -18.95
CA PHE A 110 -4.15 4.03 -19.55
C PHE A 110 -3.71 4.76 -20.82
N LYS A 111 -4.65 5.28 -21.62
CA LYS A 111 -4.31 6.11 -22.79
C LYS A 111 -3.60 7.40 -22.40
N ILE A 112 -4.04 8.05 -21.32
CA ILE A 112 -3.39 9.28 -20.86
C ILE A 112 -2.06 8.97 -20.16
N LEU A 113 -2.03 7.93 -19.33
CA LEU A 113 -0.79 7.46 -18.68
C LEU A 113 0.30 7.15 -19.70
N TYR A 114 -0.05 6.54 -20.84
CA TYR A 114 0.89 6.26 -21.91
C TYR A 114 1.60 7.53 -22.42
N ILE A 115 0.84 8.61 -22.64
CA ILE A 115 1.37 9.89 -23.11
C ILE A 115 2.34 10.49 -22.08
N GLU A 116 2.01 10.41 -20.78
CA GLU A 116 2.93 10.84 -19.72
C GLU A 116 4.16 9.93 -19.60
N ALA A 117 3.97 8.63 -19.79
CA ALA A 117 5.00 7.63 -19.58
C ALA A 117 6.09 7.62 -20.65
N GLU A 118 5.78 8.04 -21.90
CA GLU A 118 6.80 8.24 -22.93
C GLU A 118 7.92 9.20 -22.47
N GLN A 119 7.64 10.11 -21.53
CA GLN A 119 8.64 11.03 -20.98
C GLN A 119 9.59 10.37 -19.96
N TYR A 120 9.13 9.35 -19.23
CA TYR A 120 9.95 8.66 -18.23
C TYR A 120 10.14 7.20 -18.63
N LYS A 121 11.34 6.87 -19.09
CA LYS A 121 11.67 5.59 -19.75
C LYS A 121 11.39 4.30 -18.96
N GLU A 122 10.97 4.34 -17.69
CA GLU A 122 10.81 3.14 -16.85
C GLU A 122 9.69 3.30 -15.79
N TYR A 123 8.48 2.79 -16.09
CA TYR A 123 7.32 2.70 -15.19
C TYR A 123 7.06 1.26 -14.74
N VAL A 124 6.60 1.11 -13.50
CA VAL A 124 6.04 -0.16 -13.00
C VAL A 124 4.57 0.00 -12.72
N ILE A 125 3.75 -0.96 -13.15
CA ILE A 125 2.35 -1.08 -12.74
C ILE A 125 2.20 -2.37 -11.96
N ALA A 126 1.75 -2.27 -10.72
CA ALA A 126 1.54 -3.38 -9.82
C ALA A 126 0.05 -3.46 -9.48
N SER A 127 -0.60 -4.60 -9.73
CA SER A 127 -2.03 -4.75 -9.50
C SER A 127 -2.42 -6.06 -8.85
N ASN A 128 -3.47 -6.04 -8.03
CA ASN A 128 -4.09 -7.24 -7.46
C ASN A 128 -5.24 -7.80 -8.33
N ILE A 129 -5.59 -7.10 -9.41
CA ILE A 129 -6.55 -7.56 -10.41
C ILE A 129 -5.88 -7.71 -11.77
N ASP A 130 -6.52 -8.43 -12.69
CA ASP A 130 -6.06 -8.46 -14.07
C ASP A 130 -6.45 -7.17 -14.79
N ILE A 131 -5.45 -6.33 -15.07
CA ILE A 131 -5.63 -5.05 -15.78
C ILE A 131 -5.47 -5.16 -17.31
N SER A 132 -5.10 -6.33 -17.84
CA SER A 132 -4.83 -6.50 -19.27
C SER A 132 -6.05 -6.23 -20.15
N ILE A 133 -7.26 -6.50 -19.66
CA ILE A 133 -8.53 -6.22 -20.36
C ILE A 133 -8.81 -4.72 -20.57
N TYR A 134 -8.12 -3.86 -19.82
CA TYR A 134 -8.24 -2.41 -19.91
C TYR A 134 -7.10 -1.76 -20.69
N MET A 135 -6.07 -2.52 -21.06
CA MET A 135 -4.96 -2.03 -21.86
C MET A 135 -5.32 -2.11 -23.34
N ASP A 136 -5.05 -1.04 -24.07
CA ASP A 136 -5.22 -0.96 -25.52
C ASP A 136 -3.99 -1.58 -26.20
N ALA A 137 -4.17 -2.24 -27.35
CA ALA A 137 -3.06 -2.82 -28.12
C ALA A 137 -2.07 -1.76 -28.65
N SER A 138 -2.49 -0.49 -28.64
CA SER A 138 -1.65 0.66 -28.98
C SER A 138 -0.68 1.11 -27.88
N LEU A 139 -0.77 0.59 -26.64
CA LEU A 139 0.22 0.87 -25.61
C LEU A 139 1.54 0.14 -25.93
N ASP A 140 2.60 0.90 -26.18
CA ASP A 140 3.96 0.35 -26.21
C ASP A 140 4.42 -0.01 -24.79
N LEU A 141 4.39 -1.31 -24.48
CA LEU A 141 4.75 -1.83 -23.16
C LEU A 141 6.26 -1.91 -22.92
N ARG A 142 7.12 -1.51 -23.87
CA ARG A 142 8.58 -1.60 -23.70
C ARG A 142 9.12 -0.79 -22.53
N THR A 143 8.41 0.25 -22.10
CA THR A 143 8.77 1.12 -20.96
C THR A 143 7.95 0.84 -19.70
N ILE A 144 7.00 -0.11 -19.76
CA ILE A 144 6.04 -0.39 -18.69
C ILE A 144 6.14 -1.86 -18.27
N TYR A 145 6.58 -2.09 -17.04
CA TYR A 145 6.58 -3.42 -16.43
C TYR A 145 5.29 -3.64 -15.65
N ILE A 146 4.56 -4.71 -15.96
CA ILE A 146 3.27 -5.02 -15.32
C ILE A 146 3.42 -6.26 -14.44
N TYR A 147 3.13 -6.10 -13.15
CA TYR A 147 3.05 -7.17 -12.17
C TYR A 147 1.61 -7.38 -11.74
N LYS A 148 1.14 -8.63 -11.84
CA LYS A 148 -0.22 -9.05 -11.46
C LYS A 148 -0.20 -9.79 -10.13
N ASN A 149 -1.36 -9.85 -9.49
CA ASN A 149 -1.61 -10.59 -8.24
C ASN A 149 -0.66 -10.19 -7.10
N ILE A 150 -0.45 -8.88 -6.91
CA ILE A 150 0.25 -8.42 -5.72
C ILE A 150 -0.52 -8.82 -4.46
N LEU A 151 0.18 -9.37 -3.48
CA LEU A 151 -0.38 -9.83 -2.22
C LEU A 151 0.35 -9.17 -1.07
N LEU A 152 -0.41 -8.82 -0.03
CA LEU A 152 0.17 -8.41 1.24
C LEU A 152 0.77 -9.63 1.93
N THR A 153 2.01 -9.51 2.41
CA THR A 153 2.61 -10.47 3.33
C THR A 153 3.08 -9.75 4.58
N THR A 154 3.06 -10.41 5.74
CA THR A 154 3.56 -9.80 6.99
C THR A 154 5.03 -9.39 6.86
N LYS A 155 5.82 -10.15 6.09
CA LYS A 155 7.23 -9.85 5.83
C LYS A 155 7.42 -8.54 5.09
N SER A 156 6.52 -8.19 4.16
CA SER A 156 6.66 -6.95 3.38
C SER A 156 6.26 -5.69 4.14
N LEU A 157 5.58 -5.82 5.30
CA LEU A 157 5.34 -4.71 6.22
C LEU A 157 6.60 -4.30 6.99
N LEU A 158 7.54 -5.23 7.20
CA LEU A 158 8.68 -5.01 8.11
C LEU A 158 9.56 -3.81 7.71
N PRO A 159 9.99 -3.63 6.44
CA PRO A 159 10.82 -2.48 6.07
C PRO A 159 10.11 -1.13 6.32
N ILE A 160 8.81 -1.08 6.06
CA ILE A 160 7.97 0.11 6.22
C ILE A 160 7.81 0.42 7.71
N ALA A 161 7.50 -0.61 8.51
CA ALA A 161 7.37 -0.49 9.95
C ALA A 161 8.67 0.00 10.60
N THR A 162 9.80 -0.62 10.26
CA THR A 162 11.12 -0.24 10.78
C THR A 162 11.47 1.19 10.41
N TYR A 163 11.25 1.59 9.15
CA TYR A 163 11.50 2.96 8.71
C TYR A 163 10.65 3.98 9.48
N THR A 164 9.35 3.74 9.59
CA THR A 164 8.41 4.63 10.27
C THR A 164 8.72 4.73 11.76
N PHE A 165 9.07 3.61 12.40
CA PHE A 165 9.49 3.57 13.80
C PHE A 165 10.74 4.41 14.05
N ILE A 166 11.80 4.21 13.24
CA ILE A 166 13.06 4.97 13.38
C ILE A 166 12.84 6.48 13.14
N LYS A 167 11.88 6.85 12.29
CA LYS A 167 11.50 8.25 12.06
C LYS A 167 10.61 8.85 13.16
N GLY A 168 10.27 8.10 14.20
CA GLY A 168 9.42 8.56 15.30
C GLY A 168 7.93 8.57 14.98
N GLY A 169 7.48 7.86 13.95
CA GLY A 169 6.07 7.76 13.55
C GLY A 169 5.23 6.80 14.41
N SER A 170 5.59 6.63 15.68
CA SER A 170 4.86 5.77 16.61
C SER A 170 3.57 6.41 17.08
N LEU A 171 2.57 5.58 17.32
CA LEU A 171 1.24 5.93 17.79
C LEU A 171 0.95 5.23 19.11
N LEU A 172 0.16 5.89 19.95
CA LEU A 172 -0.49 5.28 21.11
C LEU A 172 -1.69 4.44 20.66
N SER A 173 -2.11 3.51 21.53
CA SER A 173 -3.22 2.60 21.27
C SER A 173 -4.51 3.32 20.85
N ASP A 174 -4.87 4.40 21.53
CA ASP A 174 -6.08 5.20 21.30
C ASP A 174 -6.03 6.07 20.03
N GLN A 175 -4.83 6.30 19.48
CA GLN A 175 -4.64 7.06 18.24
C GLN A 175 -4.87 6.20 16.99
N VAL A 176 -4.92 4.88 17.14
CA VAL A 176 -5.07 3.97 16.02
C VAL A 176 -6.52 3.85 15.58
N ASN A 177 -6.78 4.18 14.31
CA ASN A 177 -8.10 4.09 13.72
C ASN A 177 -8.03 3.53 12.29
N PRO A 178 -9.08 2.83 11.82
CA PRO A 178 -9.19 2.44 10.42
C PRO A 178 -9.20 3.71 9.56
N THR A 179 -8.35 3.73 8.54
CA THR A 179 -8.36 4.80 7.56
C THR A 179 -9.23 4.38 6.40
N TYR A 180 -10.34 5.08 6.22
CA TYR A 180 -11.16 4.93 5.05
C TYR A 180 -10.62 5.82 3.93
N VAL A 181 -10.41 5.22 2.76
CA VAL A 181 -10.01 5.98 1.55
C VAL A 181 -11.12 6.95 1.11
N PHE A 182 -12.32 6.89 1.73
CA PHE A 182 -13.40 7.86 1.58
C PHE A 182 -13.02 9.30 1.97
N ASP A 183 -12.12 9.48 2.94
CA ASP A 183 -11.98 10.77 3.64
C ASP A 183 -10.85 11.66 3.16
N ILE A 184 -9.92 11.17 2.33
CA ILE A 184 -8.71 11.95 2.01
C ILE A 184 -8.90 12.82 0.75
N TYR A 185 -9.79 12.44 -0.18
CA TYR A 185 -10.02 13.22 -1.41
C TYR A 185 -11.48 13.16 -1.89
N ARG A 186 -12.38 13.84 -1.17
CA ARG A 186 -13.75 14.18 -1.62
C ARG A 186 -13.73 15.21 -2.75
N ASN A 187 -13.06 14.90 -3.86
CA ASN A 187 -13.37 15.56 -5.12
C ASN A 187 -13.83 14.50 -6.13
N PRO A 188 -15.15 14.30 -6.27
CA PRO A 188 -15.73 13.21 -7.07
C PRO A 188 -15.47 13.34 -8.58
N TYR A 189 -14.76 14.39 -9.02
CA TYR A 189 -14.42 14.63 -10.41
C TYR A 189 -13.02 15.22 -10.51
N CYS A 190 -12.00 14.37 -10.57
CA CYS A 190 -10.67 14.80 -10.98
C CYS A 190 -10.13 13.80 -12.01
N ILE A 191 -10.77 13.75 -13.18
CA ILE A 191 -10.04 13.46 -14.43
C ILE A 191 -9.39 14.77 -14.93
N SER A 192 -9.89 15.94 -14.51
CA SER A 192 -9.43 17.26 -14.93
C SER A 192 -8.00 17.64 -14.52
N TYR A 193 -7.39 16.96 -13.55
CA TYR A 193 -5.98 17.17 -13.17
C TYR A 193 -4.99 16.27 -13.92
N ILE A 194 -5.45 15.51 -14.92
CA ILE A 194 -4.58 14.91 -15.94
C ILE A 194 -4.61 15.76 -17.23
N ILE A 195 -5.23 16.95 -17.18
CA ILE A 195 -5.48 17.81 -18.36
C ILE A 195 -4.86 19.22 -18.20
N ASN A 196 -4.17 19.53 -17.10
CA ASN A 196 -3.39 20.77 -16.97
C ASN A 196 -1.96 20.49 -16.53
#